data_AF-A0A9X1TXX2-F1
#
_entry.id   AF-A0A9X1TXX2-F1
#
_cell.length_a   1.000
_cell.length_b   1.000
_cell.length_c   1.000
_cell.angle_alpha   90.00
_cell.angle_beta   90.00
_cell.angle_gamma   90.00
#
_symmetry.space_group_name_H-M   'P 1'
#
loop_
_entity.id
_entity.type
_entity.pdbx_description
1 polymer ?
#
loop_
_entity_poly.entity_id
_entity_poly.type
_entity_poly.pdbx_seq_one_letter_code
_entity_poly.pdbx_strand_id
1 'polypeptide(L)'
;MDVDLPFLVQQLNEDHVAFEHPGVPGHPFEAREGDLIHVSEQAEQEGFGSVGLVIVDEDPAVHGDLLNVGRDLQGLVDLDTIILRSPTMVDVVSRTHHRAELEIARHDLVQNLDPAAYPEQVAGFIHQVDGYSFPWGATGAVGIIALIALLVTAWRQSIRRPAATTRP
;
A
#
# COMPACT_ATOMS: atom_id res chain seq x y z
N MET A 1 16.52 -4.37 -14.27
CA MET A 1 16.49 -5.84 -14.12
C MET A 1 15.65 -6.42 -15.24
N ASP A 2 15.88 -7.68 -15.60
CA ASP A 2 15.10 -8.39 -16.62
C ASP A 2 14.34 -9.52 -15.92
N VAL A 3 13.03 -9.39 -15.82
CA VAL A 3 12.15 -10.31 -15.08
C VAL A 3 11.09 -10.83 -16.03
N ASP A 4 10.83 -12.13 -16.01
CA ASP A 4 9.79 -12.77 -16.83
C ASP A 4 8.39 -12.47 -16.27
N LEU A 5 7.83 -11.32 -16.65
CA LEU A 5 6.50 -10.89 -16.24
C LEU A 5 5.40 -11.93 -16.56
N PRO A 6 5.32 -12.50 -17.78
CA PRO A 6 4.37 -13.58 -18.07
C PRO A 6 4.45 -14.75 -17.08
N PHE A 7 5.66 -15.16 -16.69
CA PHE A 7 5.86 -16.25 -15.74
C PHE A 7 5.40 -15.87 -14.32
N LEU A 8 5.71 -14.65 -13.87
CA LEU A 8 5.21 -14.15 -12.57
C LEU A 8 3.68 -14.03 -12.56
N VAL A 9 3.08 -13.55 -13.66
CA VAL A 9 1.63 -13.44 -13.80
C VAL A 9 0.96 -14.81 -13.74
N GLN A 10 1.56 -15.83 -14.33
CA GLN A 10 1.03 -17.19 -14.22
C GLN A 10 0.98 -17.64 -12.75
N GLN A 11 2.11 -17.55 -12.03
CA GLN A 11 2.19 -17.93 -10.62
C GLN A 11 1.20 -17.13 -9.76
N LEU A 12 1.15 -15.80 -9.93
CA LEU A 12 0.23 -14.93 -9.20
C LEU A 12 -1.25 -15.28 -9.43
N ASN A 13 -1.62 -15.85 -10.59
CA ASN A 13 -2.99 -16.30 -10.85
C ASN A 13 -3.29 -17.70 -10.28
N GLU A 14 -2.27 -18.46 -9.90
CA GLU A 14 -2.41 -19.80 -9.34
C GLU A 14 -2.62 -19.76 -7.82
N ASP A 15 -1.77 -19.03 -7.09
CA ASP A 15 -1.80 -19.00 -5.61
C ASP A 15 -1.46 -17.63 -4.98
N HIS A 16 -1.39 -16.58 -5.81
CA HIS A 16 -1.05 -15.21 -5.41
C HIS A 16 0.38 -15.02 -4.88
N VAL A 17 1.26 -16.03 -4.97
CA VAL A 17 2.69 -15.91 -4.66
C VAL A 17 3.50 -16.18 -5.93
N ALA A 18 4.56 -15.42 -6.15
CA ALA A 18 5.42 -15.63 -7.31
C ALA A 18 6.89 -15.46 -6.95
N PHE A 19 7.71 -16.36 -7.48
CA PHE A 19 9.16 -16.31 -7.40
C PHE A 19 9.74 -16.10 -8.80
N GLU A 20 10.77 -15.27 -8.91
CA GLU A 20 11.50 -15.09 -10.16
C GLU A 20 12.11 -16.43 -10.63
N HIS A 21 12.76 -17.16 -9.72
CA HIS A 21 13.25 -18.51 -9.97
C HIS A 21 12.77 -19.49 -8.88
N PRO A 22 11.58 -20.11 -9.04
CA PRO A 22 11.05 -21.05 -8.07
C PRO A 22 11.86 -22.36 -8.05
N GLY A 23 11.88 -23.01 -6.88
CA GLY A 23 12.50 -24.33 -6.72
C GLY A 23 14.03 -24.36 -6.81
N VAL A 24 14.69 -23.19 -6.71
CA VAL A 24 16.16 -23.11 -6.58
C VAL A 24 16.55 -23.61 -5.18
N PRO A 25 17.33 -24.71 -5.05
CA PRO A 25 17.68 -25.25 -3.75
C PRO A 25 18.45 -24.24 -2.89
N GLY A 26 17.98 -24.02 -1.67
CA GLY A 26 18.59 -23.06 -0.75
C GLY A 26 18.16 -21.62 -1.00
N HIS A 27 17.15 -21.40 -1.84
CA HIS A 27 16.48 -20.10 -1.95
C HIS A 27 15.89 -19.73 -0.57
N PRO A 28 16.08 -18.49 -0.07
CA PRO A 28 15.73 -18.16 1.32
C PRO A 28 14.24 -18.30 1.65
N PHE A 29 13.39 -18.30 0.63
CA PHE A 29 11.94 -18.40 0.77
C PHE A 29 11.37 -19.77 0.35
N GLU A 30 12.21 -20.73 -0.07
CA GLU A 30 11.77 -22.06 -0.54
C GLU A 30 10.86 -22.77 0.49
N ALA A 31 11.22 -22.69 1.78
CA ALA A 31 10.44 -23.31 2.85
C ALA A 31 9.21 -22.50 3.31
N ARG A 32 8.95 -21.32 2.69
CA ARG A 32 7.99 -20.31 3.17
C ARG A 32 6.89 -19.97 2.19
N GLU A 33 6.92 -20.51 0.98
CA GLU A 33 5.86 -20.32 -0.02
C GLU A 33 4.47 -20.60 0.57
N GLY A 34 4.30 -21.72 1.28
CA GLY A 34 3.01 -22.03 1.94
C GLY A 34 2.58 -21.02 3.00
N ASP A 35 3.52 -20.45 3.76
CA ASP A 35 3.22 -19.40 4.75
C ASP A 35 2.79 -18.10 4.04
N LEU A 36 3.42 -17.76 2.92
CA LEU A 36 3.10 -16.58 2.12
C LEU A 36 1.72 -16.72 1.46
N ILE A 37 1.40 -17.89 0.90
CA ILE A 37 0.07 -18.21 0.37
C ILE A 37 -0.98 -18.05 1.47
N HIS A 38 -0.70 -18.58 2.67
CA HIS A 38 -1.62 -18.45 3.80
C HIS A 38 -1.88 -16.98 4.16
N VAL A 39 -0.83 -16.15 4.21
CA VAL A 39 -0.97 -14.72 4.52
C VAL A 39 -1.79 -13.98 3.45
N SER A 40 -1.59 -14.27 2.16
CA SER A 40 -2.41 -13.65 1.09
C SER A 40 -3.88 -14.08 1.16
N GLU A 41 -4.16 -15.36 1.45
CA GLU A 41 -5.53 -15.86 1.63
C GLU A 41 -6.21 -15.22 2.84
N GLN A 42 -5.50 -15.09 3.97
CA GLN A 42 -6.03 -14.45 5.17
C GLN A 42 -6.36 -12.99 4.92
N ALA A 43 -5.51 -12.24 4.22
CA ALA A 43 -5.75 -10.84 3.90
C ALA A 43 -7.07 -10.64 3.13
N GLU A 44 -7.33 -11.48 2.14
CA GLU A 44 -8.57 -11.43 1.37
C GLU A 44 -9.78 -11.77 2.25
N GLN A 45 -9.68 -12.79 3.10
CA GLN A 45 -10.74 -13.20 4.04
C GLN A 45 -11.06 -12.13 5.09
N GLU A 46 -10.06 -11.35 5.50
CA GLU A 46 -10.18 -10.27 6.49
C GLU A 46 -10.66 -8.95 5.88
N GLY A 47 -10.77 -8.88 4.55
CA GLY A 47 -11.32 -7.72 3.83
C GLY A 47 -10.29 -6.68 3.40
N PHE A 48 -8.99 -6.99 3.51
CA PHE A 48 -7.90 -6.15 2.99
C PHE A 48 -7.94 -6.02 1.46
N GLY A 49 -8.51 -7.01 0.78
CA GLY A 49 -8.47 -7.18 -0.67
C GLY A 49 -7.48 -8.27 -1.08
N SER A 50 -7.44 -8.59 -2.38
CA SER A 50 -6.56 -9.64 -2.90
C SER A 50 -5.09 -9.17 -2.94
N VAL A 51 -4.18 -9.98 -2.41
CA VAL A 51 -2.75 -9.63 -2.25
C VAL A 51 -1.86 -10.58 -3.03
N GLY A 52 -1.06 -10.04 -3.95
CA GLY A 52 0.01 -10.75 -4.62
C GLY A 52 1.37 -10.50 -3.95
N LEU A 53 2.12 -11.56 -3.68
CA LEU A 53 3.46 -11.50 -3.09
C LEU A 53 4.50 -11.94 -4.11
N VAL A 54 5.45 -11.08 -4.43
CA VAL A 54 6.45 -11.33 -5.48
C VAL A 54 7.85 -11.26 -4.89
N ILE A 55 8.60 -12.34 -5.01
CA ILE A 55 10.01 -12.40 -4.63
C ILE A 55 10.87 -12.39 -5.89
N VAL A 56 11.75 -11.41 -5.98
CA VAL A 56 12.78 -11.29 -7.02
C VAL A 56 14.15 -11.53 -6.41
N ASP A 57 15.06 -12.12 -7.19
CA ASP A 57 16.32 -12.63 -6.68
C ASP A 57 17.42 -11.57 -6.62
N GLU A 58 17.26 -10.50 -7.41
CA GLU A 58 18.24 -9.43 -7.52
C GLU A 58 17.63 -8.06 -7.19
N ASP A 59 18.44 -7.22 -6.55
CA ASP A 59 18.09 -5.81 -6.39
C ASP A 59 18.28 -5.08 -7.72
N PRO A 60 17.28 -4.32 -8.19
CA PRO A 60 17.50 -3.48 -9.35
C PRO A 60 18.49 -2.36 -9.04
N ALA A 61 19.17 -1.89 -10.10
CA ALA A 61 20.11 -0.78 -10.01
C ALA A 61 19.46 0.53 -9.53
N VAL A 62 18.16 0.71 -9.82
CA VAL A 62 17.37 1.85 -9.39
C VAL A 62 16.09 1.34 -8.72
N HIS A 63 15.79 1.85 -7.53
CA HIS A 63 14.60 1.48 -6.76
C HIS A 63 13.30 1.57 -7.59
N GLY A 64 13.21 2.57 -8.47
CA GLY A 64 12.06 2.74 -9.37
C GLY A 64 11.80 1.59 -10.33
N ASP A 65 12.80 0.74 -10.63
CA ASP A 65 12.62 -0.42 -11.50
C ASP A 65 11.78 -1.51 -10.79
N LEU A 66 11.97 -1.71 -9.48
CA LEU A 66 11.14 -2.65 -8.69
C LEU A 66 9.67 -2.21 -8.70
N LEU A 67 9.46 -0.91 -8.49
CA LEU A 67 8.14 -0.29 -8.53
C LEU A 67 7.48 -0.39 -9.92
N ASN A 68 8.27 -0.29 -11.00
CA ASN A 68 7.75 -0.45 -12.36
C ASN A 68 7.26 -1.88 -12.59
N VAL A 69 8.02 -2.89 -12.16
CA VAL A 69 7.57 -4.29 -12.22
C VAL A 69 6.27 -4.48 -11.44
N GLY A 70 6.15 -3.89 -10.24
CA GLY A 70 4.90 -3.95 -9.48
C GLY A 70 3.70 -3.32 -10.20
N ARG A 71 3.90 -2.21 -10.89
CA ARG A 71 2.84 -1.56 -11.69
C ARG A 71 2.47 -2.35 -12.93
N ASP A 72 3.45 -2.92 -13.60
CA ASP A 72 3.23 -3.74 -14.78
C ASP A 72 2.45 -5.00 -14.40
N LEU A 73 2.84 -5.68 -13.32
CA LEU A 73 2.08 -6.82 -12.77
C LEU A 73 0.66 -6.42 -12.37
N GLN A 74 0.47 -5.28 -11.68
CA GLN A 74 -0.86 -4.80 -11.30
C GLN A 74 -1.77 -4.53 -12.51
N GLY A 75 -1.20 -4.20 -13.67
CA GLY A 75 -1.94 -4.05 -14.91
C GLY A 75 -2.32 -5.38 -15.59
N LEU A 76 -1.73 -6.50 -15.16
CA LEU A 76 -1.85 -7.81 -15.82
C LEU A 76 -2.62 -8.85 -14.98
N VAL A 77 -2.60 -8.74 -13.65
CA VAL A 77 -3.39 -9.61 -12.75
C VAL A 77 -4.58 -8.85 -12.16
N ASP A 78 -5.59 -9.56 -11.67
CA ASP A 78 -6.73 -8.95 -10.96
C ASP A 78 -6.54 -8.97 -9.43
N LEU A 79 -5.37 -8.52 -8.99
CA LEU A 79 -5.02 -8.39 -7.57
C LEU A 79 -5.06 -6.92 -7.12
N ASP A 80 -5.67 -6.65 -5.98
CA ASP A 80 -5.81 -5.30 -5.43
C ASP A 80 -4.44 -4.71 -5.05
N THR A 81 -3.61 -5.51 -4.40
CA THR A 81 -2.30 -5.10 -3.88
C THR A 81 -1.21 -6.08 -4.30
N ILE A 82 -0.06 -5.55 -4.74
CA ILE A 82 1.15 -6.34 -5.03
C ILE A 82 2.27 -5.84 -4.13
N ILE A 83 2.86 -6.76 -3.37
CA ILE A 83 4.04 -6.52 -2.52
C ILE A 83 5.23 -7.23 -3.19
N LEU A 84 6.25 -6.45 -3.51
CA LEU A 84 7.47 -6.94 -4.15
C LEU A 84 8.62 -6.90 -3.16
N ARG A 85 9.40 -7.98 -3.12
CA ARG A 85 10.59 -8.14 -2.30
C ARG A 85 11.75 -8.54 -3.18
N SER A 86 12.77 -7.70 -3.19
CA SER A 86 14.14 -8.03 -3.66
C SER A 86 15.03 -8.29 -2.43
N PRO A 87 16.30 -8.68 -2.53
CA PRO A 87 17.15 -8.93 -1.35
C PRO A 87 17.27 -7.75 -0.37
N THR A 88 17.34 -6.50 -0.85
CA THR A 88 17.50 -5.31 0.01
C THR A 88 16.37 -4.31 -0.07
N MET A 89 15.41 -4.48 -0.99
CA MET A 89 14.29 -3.56 -1.14
C MET A 89 12.93 -4.25 -1.04
N VAL A 90 11.93 -3.48 -0.61
CA VAL A 90 10.52 -3.84 -0.63
C VAL A 90 9.73 -2.71 -1.26
N ASP A 91 8.80 -3.00 -2.15
CA ASP A 91 7.84 -2.04 -2.70
C ASP A 91 6.42 -2.59 -2.66
N VAL A 92 5.45 -1.68 -2.60
CA VAL A 92 4.02 -2.02 -2.58
C VAL A 92 3.26 -1.15 -3.57
N VAL A 93 2.42 -1.79 -4.38
CA VAL A 93 1.51 -1.12 -5.32
C VAL A 93 0.10 -1.59 -5.03
N SER A 94 -0.85 -0.67 -4.78
CA SER A 94 -2.24 -1.00 -4.48
C SER A 94 -3.21 -0.15 -5.30
N ARG A 95 -4.35 -0.73 -5.70
CA ARG A 95 -5.49 -0.04 -6.33
C ARG A 95 -6.49 0.47 -5.29
N THR A 96 -6.54 -0.17 -4.13
CA THR A 96 -7.59 0.03 -3.11
C THR A 96 -7.10 0.88 -1.95
N HIS A 97 -5.83 0.74 -1.55
CA HIS A 97 -5.26 1.42 -0.38
C HIS A 97 -4.58 2.74 -0.76
N HIS A 98 -4.67 3.75 0.12
CA HIS A 98 -4.01 5.02 -0.15
C HIS A 98 -2.50 4.90 0.00
N ARG A 99 -1.78 5.56 -0.91
CA ARG A 99 -0.31 5.59 -0.88
C ARG A 99 0.29 6.00 0.47
N ALA A 100 -0.37 6.90 1.20
CA ALA A 100 0.12 7.35 2.50
C ALA A 100 0.04 6.25 3.57
N GLU A 101 -1.01 5.44 3.56
CA GLU A 101 -1.20 4.31 4.48
C GLU A 101 -0.13 3.24 4.22
N LEU A 102 0.09 2.92 2.94
CA LEU A 102 1.11 1.95 2.52
C LEU A 102 2.53 2.40 2.89
N GLU A 103 2.89 3.67 2.69
CA GLU A 103 4.25 4.16 2.98
C GLU A 103 4.55 4.16 4.49
N ILE A 104 3.55 4.44 5.32
CA ILE A 104 3.69 4.37 6.78
C ILE A 104 3.92 2.91 7.21
N ALA A 105 3.09 1.98 6.72
CA ALA A 105 3.18 0.58 7.09
C ALA A 105 4.40 -0.14 6.50
N ARG A 106 4.86 0.30 5.31
CA ARG A 106 6.06 -0.22 4.65
C ARG A 106 7.31 -0.12 5.52
N HIS A 107 7.35 0.82 6.45
CA HIS A 107 8.51 0.99 7.33
C HIS A 107 8.88 -0.32 8.04
N ASP A 108 7.90 -1.10 8.48
CA ASP A 108 8.12 -2.34 9.22
C ASP A 108 8.65 -3.46 8.29
N LEU A 109 8.22 -3.48 7.02
CA LEU A 109 8.75 -4.39 5.99
C LEU A 109 10.21 -4.11 5.63
N VAL A 110 10.65 -2.85 5.71
CA VAL A 110 12.03 -2.46 5.35
C VAL A 110 13.00 -2.62 6.53
N GLN A 111 12.51 -2.51 7.77
CA GLN A 111 13.36 -2.61 8.95
C GLN A 111 13.94 -4.01 9.19
N ASN A 112 13.22 -5.05 8.80
CA ASN A 112 13.66 -6.42 8.97
C ASN A 112 13.57 -7.15 7.64
N LEU A 113 14.73 -7.45 7.06
CA LEU A 113 14.82 -8.08 5.74
C LEU A 113 15.05 -9.60 5.82
N ASP A 114 14.91 -10.19 7.01
CA ASP A 114 15.06 -11.61 7.26
C ASP A 114 13.99 -12.42 6.50
N PRO A 115 14.38 -13.26 5.52
CA PRO A 115 13.45 -14.12 4.79
C PRO A 115 12.64 -15.05 5.70
N ALA A 116 13.19 -15.45 6.86
CA ALA A 116 12.52 -16.32 7.80
C ALA A 116 11.36 -15.63 8.55
N ALA A 117 11.40 -14.31 8.69
CA ALA A 117 10.37 -13.51 9.36
C ALA A 117 9.42 -12.83 8.37
N TYR A 118 9.70 -12.90 7.07
CA TYR A 118 8.95 -12.16 6.05
C TYR A 118 7.44 -12.44 6.03
N PRO A 119 6.93 -13.69 6.16
CA PRO A 119 5.49 -13.91 6.25
C PRO A 119 4.83 -13.17 7.42
N GLU A 120 5.46 -13.18 8.60
CA GLU A 120 4.97 -12.46 9.79
C GLU A 120 5.00 -10.95 9.58
N GLN A 121 6.01 -10.43 8.89
CA GLN A 121 6.12 -9.01 8.57
C GLN A 121 5.05 -8.57 7.56
N VAL A 122 4.75 -9.40 6.56
CA VAL A 122 3.66 -9.14 5.60
C VAL A 122 2.31 -9.14 6.33
N ALA A 123 2.06 -10.10 7.20
CA ALA A 123 0.85 -10.10 8.03
C ALA A 123 0.75 -8.85 8.91
N GLY A 124 1.87 -8.44 9.54
CA GLY A 124 1.95 -7.20 10.33
C GLY A 124 1.66 -5.94 9.50
N PHE A 125 2.22 -5.86 8.29
CA PHE A 125 1.96 -4.79 7.34
C PHE A 125 0.47 -4.68 6.99
N ILE A 126 -0.16 -5.82 6.66
CA ILE A 126 -1.59 -5.89 6.30
C ILE A 126 -2.46 -5.40 7.46
N HIS A 127 -2.23 -5.91 8.67
CA HIS A 127 -2.93 -5.45 9.86
C HIS A 127 -2.72 -3.96 10.16
N GLN A 128 -1.52 -3.43 9.89
CA GLN A 128 -1.22 -2.03 10.13
C GLN A 128 -1.95 -1.12 9.13
N VAL A 129 -1.98 -1.49 7.85
CA VAL A 129 -2.72 -0.74 6.83
C VAL A 129 -4.22 -0.77 7.11
N ASP A 130 -4.82 -1.92 7.43
CA ASP A 130 -6.23 -2.01 7.82
C ASP A 130 -6.54 -1.26 9.13
N GLY A 131 -5.61 -1.30 10.08
CA GLY A 131 -5.69 -0.52 11.32
C GLY A 131 -5.60 1.00 11.09
N TYR A 132 -4.92 1.41 10.02
CA TYR A 132 -4.79 2.79 9.55
C TYR A 132 -6.00 3.22 8.70
N SER A 133 -7.23 2.93 9.13
CA SER A 133 -8.40 3.67 8.64
C SER A 133 -8.35 5.10 9.18
N PHE A 134 -7.52 5.96 8.57
CA PHE A 134 -7.46 7.37 8.93
C PHE A 134 -8.86 7.97 8.73
N PRO A 135 -9.48 8.60 9.74
CA PRO A 135 -10.87 8.98 9.66
C PRO A 135 -11.01 10.24 8.81
N TRP A 136 -10.87 10.08 7.48
CA TRP A 136 -11.06 11.14 6.49
C TRP A 136 -12.44 11.79 6.65
N GLY A 137 -13.45 11.02 7.07
CA GLY A 137 -14.75 11.56 7.46
C GLY A 137 -14.69 12.55 8.62
N ALA A 138 -13.93 12.26 9.68
CA ALA A 138 -13.74 13.18 10.82
C ALA A 138 -12.90 14.41 10.42
N THR A 139 -11.85 14.21 9.63
CA THR A 139 -10.99 15.31 9.13
C THR A 139 -11.79 16.23 8.20
N GLY A 140 -12.61 15.67 7.30
CA GLY A 140 -13.51 16.41 6.44
C GLY A 140 -14.58 17.18 7.22
N ALA A 141 -15.15 16.57 8.26
CA ALA A 141 -16.11 17.25 9.14
C ALA A 141 -15.50 18.47 9.84
N VAL A 142 -14.26 18.36 10.35
CA VAL A 142 -13.54 19.49 10.95
C VAL A 142 -13.30 20.61 9.92
N GLY A 143 -12.90 20.26 8.69
CA GLY A 143 -12.74 21.23 7.60
C GLY A 143 -14.04 21.97 7.26
N ILE A 144 -15.16 21.26 7.18
CA ILE A 144 -16.49 21.84 6.93
C ILE A 144 -16.90 22.76 8.08
N ILE A 145 -16.71 22.34 9.33
CA ILE A 145 -17.02 23.16 10.52
C ILE A 145 -16.19 24.46 10.51
N ALA A 146 -14.90 24.37 10.18
CA ALA A 146 -14.04 25.54 10.07
C ALA A 146 -14.51 26.51 8.97
N LEU A 147 -14.91 25.99 7.81
CA LEU A 147 -15.49 26.79 6.72
C LEU A 147 -16.80 27.47 7.14
N ILE A 148 -17.70 26.74 7.81
CA ILE A 148 -18.96 27.31 8.33
C ILE A 148 -18.66 28.41 9.36
N ALA A 149 -17.71 28.20 10.27
CA ALA A 149 -17.32 29.21 11.26
C ALA A 149 -16.76 30.48 10.58
N LEU A 150 -15.96 30.32 9.52
CA LEU A 150 -15.46 31.44 8.71
C LEU A 150 -16.59 32.19 8.00
N LEU A 151 -17.55 31.47 7.42
CA LEU A 151 -18.72 32.08 6.77
C LEU A 151 -19.60 32.84 7.77
N VAL A 152 -19.83 32.27 8.96
CA VAL A 152 -20.61 32.91 10.03
C VAL A 152 -19.92 34.17 10.56
N THR A 153 -18.60 34.13 10.74
CA THR A 153 -17.83 35.31 11.18
C THR A 153 -17.81 36.41 10.12
N ALA A 154 -17.62 36.05 8.84
CA ALA A 154 -17.70 36.98 7.71
C ALA A 154 -19.10 37.63 7.60
N TRP A 155 -20.17 36.83 7.71
CA TRP A 155 -21.55 37.32 7.67
C TRP A 155 -21.89 38.22 8.87
N ARG A 156 -21.44 37.88 10.08
CA ARG A 156 -21.58 38.75 11.25
C ARG A 156 -20.87 40.08 11.06
N GLN A 157 -19.69 40.08 10.45
CA GLN A 157 -18.96 41.32 10.17
C GLN A 157 -19.67 42.17 9.11
N SER A 158 -20.29 41.58 8.09
CA SER A 158 -21.01 42.34 7.06
C SER A 158 -22.27 43.03 7.60
N ILE A 159 -22.99 42.40 8.53
CA ILE A 159 -24.17 43.00 9.17
C ILE A 159 -23.78 44.09 10.18
N ARG A 160 -22.62 43.92 10.84
CA ARG A 160 -22.10 44.88 11.83
C ARG A 160 -21.45 46.11 11.23
N ARG A 161 -21.26 46.20 9.91
CA ARG A 161 -20.83 47.45 9.26
C ARG A 161 -21.94 48.48 9.45
N PRO A 162 -21.77 49.49 10.33
CA PRO A 162 -22.73 50.58 10.40
C PRO A 162 -22.66 51.30 9.05
N ALA A 163 -23.82 51.68 8.52
CA ALA A 163 -23.87 52.57 7.37
C ALA A 163 -22.96 53.76 7.67
N ALA A 164 -21.90 53.93 6.87
CA ALA A 164 -21.07 55.11 6.95
C ALA A 164 -21.99 56.31 6.70
N THR A 165 -22.35 56.98 7.79
CA THR A 165 -23.14 58.20 7.79
C THR A 165 -22.36 59.23 6.97
N THR A 166 -22.68 59.33 5.70
CA THR A 166 -22.31 60.46 4.85
C THR A 166 -23.12 61.63 5.38
N ARG A 167 -22.51 62.43 6.27
CA ARG A 167 -23.04 63.74 6.62
C ARG A 167 -22.51 64.78 5.63
N PRO A 168 -23.34 65.80 5.32
CA PRO A 168 -23.21 66.67 4.15
C PRO A 168 -22.02 67.62 4.20
#